data_AF-A0A537WYI5-F1
#
_entry.id   AF-A0A537WYI5-F1
#
_cell.length_a   1.000
_cell.length_b   1.000
_cell.length_c   1.000
_cell.angle_alpha   90.00
_cell.angle_beta   90.00
_cell.angle_gamma   90.00
#
_symmetry.space_group_name_H-M   'P 1'
#
loop_
_entity.id
_entity.type
_entity.pdbx_description
1 polymer ?
#
loop_
_entity_poly.entity_id
_entity_poly.type
_entity_poly.pdbx_seq_one_letter_code
_entity_poly.pdbx_strand_id
1 'polypeptide(L)'
;MPPPAMIGAMRRLTDGTPHARLTLAVDVVALAGFILIGVRSHSDAAAVSIFLRNFVPLTGSWLVVAWLVGTYRPPTPTALIATLLIAIPIGVLLRALWVRSWSAGEVLTFALVALLFATMLIGLGRAISAVLGARLFDRRAS
;
A
#
# COMPACT_ATOMS: atom_id res chain seq x y z
N MET A 1 34.18 1.47 -24.41
CA MET A 1 33.16 2.30 -23.73
C MET A 1 31.83 1.57 -23.82
N PRO A 2 31.15 1.23 -22.72
CA PRO A 2 29.78 0.74 -22.78
C PRO A 2 28.85 1.88 -23.26
N PRO A 3 27.76 1.58 -23.98
CA PRO A 3 26.84 2.59 -24.50
C PRO A 3 26.13 3.35 -23.35
N PRO A 4 25.86 4.66 -23.51
CA PRO A 4 25.24 5.51 -22.49
C PRO A 4 23.77 5.18 -22.14
N ALA A 5 23.21 4.09 -22.68
CA ALA A 5 21.84 3.64 -22.42
C ALA A 5 21.68 2.82 -21.12
N MET A 6 22.78 2.47 -20.44
CA MET A 6 22.76 1.62 -19.24
C MET A 6 22.62 2.38 -17.91
N ILE A 7 22.46 3.71 -17.93
CA ILE A 7 21.94 4.45 -16.77
C ILE A 7 20.42 4.31 -16.84
N GLY A 8 19.94 3.14 -16.40
CA GLY A 8 18.56 2.72 -16.50
C GLY A 8 17.62 3.84 -16.08
N ALA A 9 16.72 4.22 -16.99
CA ALA A 9 15.58 5.06 -16.66
C ALA A 9 14.94 4.48 -15.40
N MET A 10 15.13 5.13 -14.26
CA MET A 10 14.53 4.69 -12.99
C MET A 10 13.04 4.55 -13.28
N ARG A 11 12.54 3.30 -13.28
CA ARG A 11 11.12 3.04 -13.49
C ARG A 11 10.37 3.95 -12.51
N ARG A 12 9.49 4.83 -12.99
CA ARG A 12 8.71 5.68 -12.09
C ARG A 12 7.69 4.82 -11.34
N LEU A 13 7.31 5.19 -10.12
CA LEU A 13 6.26 4.49 -9.37
C LEU A 13 4.89 4.65 -10.06
N THR A 14 4.59 5.87 -10.52
CA THR A 14 3.35 6.23 -11.22
C THR A 14 3.61 6.54 -12.69
N ASP A 15 2.60 6.43 -13.54
CA ASP A 15 2.65 6.90 -14.93
C ASP A 15 2.65 8.43 -15.07
N GLY A 16 2.47 9.14 -13.95
CA GLY A 16 2.52 10.60 -13.88
C GLY A 16 1.14 11.26 -13.93
N THR A 17 0.10 10.50 -14.29
CA THR A 17 -1.28 11.01 -14.37
C THR A 17 -1.81 11.41 -12.98
N PRO A 18 -2.69 12.42 -12.89
CA PRO A 18 -3.34 12.78 -11.63
C PRO A 18 -4.10 11.60 -11.01
N HIS A 19 -4.71 10.75 -11.85
CA HIS A 19 -5.42 9.55 -11.41
C HIS A 19 -4.50 8.52 -10.74
N ALA A 20 -3.33 8.24 -11.31
CA ALA A 20 -2.35 7.32 -10.69
C ALA A 20 -1.81 7.87 -9.37
N ARG A 21 -1.52 9.18 -9.29
CA ARG A 21 -1.06 9.83 -8.05
C ARG A 21 -2.13 9.82 -6.96
N LEU A 22 -3.38 10.09 -7.32
CA LEU A 22 -4.50 10.02 -6.39
C LEU A 22 -4.69 8.60 -5.87
N THR A 23 -4.68 7.61 -6.77
CA THR A 23 -4.78 6.18 -6.40
C THR A 23 -3.65 5.78 -5.44
N LEU A 24 -2.40 6.20 -5.69
CA LEU A 24 -1.29 5.97 -4.77
C LEU A 24 -1.54 6.62 -3.39
N ALA A 25 -1.95 7.88 -3.34
CA ALA A 25 -2.20 8.57 -2.09
C ALA A 25 -3.31 7.89 -1.28
N VAL A 26 -4.39 7.48 -1.95
CA VAL A 26 -5.52 6.75 -1.37
C VAL A 26 -5.06 5.42 -0.76
N ASP A 27 -4.23 4.65 -1.46
CA ASP A 27 -3.73 3.38 -0.95
C ASP A 27 -2.86 3.58 0.31
N VAL A 28 -1.97 4.59 0.30
CA VAL A 28 -1.13 4.90 1.46
C VAL A 28 -1.97 5.34 2.66
N VAL A 29 -3.00 6.17 2.44
CA VAL A 29 -3.94 6.58 3.49
C VAL A 29 -4.76 5.40 4.00
N ALA A 30 -5.19 4.49 3.12
CA ALA A 30 -5.91 3.29 3.51
C ALA A 30 -5.05 2.36 4.40
N LEU A 31 -3.77 2.17 4.04
CA LEU A 31 -2.81 1.43 4.87
C LEU A 31 -2.61 2.10 6.23
N ALA A 32 -2.44 3.43 6.26
CA ALA A 32 -2.35 4.18 7.52
C ALA A 32 -3.63 3.99 8.37
N GLY A 33 -4.80 4.07 7.74
CA GLY A 33 -6.10 3.87 8.38
C GLY A 33 -6.24 2.49 9.02
N PHE A 34 -5.87 1.42 8.32
CA PHE A 34 -5.83 0.07 8.86
C PHE A 34 -4.98 0.01 10.14
N ILE A 35 -3.78 0.57 10.11
CA ILE A 35 -2.85 0.52 11.24
C ILE A 35 -3.39 1.34 12.42
N LEU A 36 -3.99 2.50 12.17
CA LEU A 36 -4.61 3.32 13.21
C LEU A 36 -5.78 2.61 13.89
N ILE A 37 -6.61 1.88 13.12
CA ILE A 37 -7.69 1.04 13.66
C ILE A 37 -7.10 -0.03 14.59
N GLY A 38 -6.03 -0.71 14.15
CA GLY A 38 -5.34 -1.73 14.95
C GLY A 38 -4.64 -1.18 16.20
N VAL A 39 -4.08 0.04 16.15
CA VAL A 39 -3.47 0.68 17.32
C VAL A 39 -4.54 1.02 18.36
N ARG A 40 -5.68 1.58 17.94
CA ARG A 40 -6.78 1.94 18.85
C ARG A 40 -7.41 0.73 19.54
N SER A 41 -7.37 -0.44 18.93
CA SER A 41 -7.90 -1.66 19.55
C SER A 41 -7.02 -2.23 20.68
N HIS A 42 -5.78 -1.73 20.84
CA HIS A 42 -4.82 -2.28 21.81
C HIS A 42 -4.58 -1.41 23.06
N SER A 43 -5.29 -0.29 23.24
CA SER A 43 -5.29 0.51 24.49
C SER A 43 -3.92 0.82 25.10
N ASP A 44 -2.90 1.10 24.28
CA ASP A 44 -1.50 1.05 24.74
C ASP A 44 -0.83 2.44 24.78
N ALA A 45 -0.04 2.70 25.82
CA ALA A 45 0.67 3.98 26.02
C ALA A 45 1.76 4.23 24.95
N ALA A 46 2.17 3.19 24.23
CA ALA A 46 3.20 3.23 23.20
C ALA A 46 2.66 3.42 21.76
N ALA A 47 1.50 4.06 21.58
CA ALA A 47 0.78 4.15 20.30
C ALA A 47 1.64 4.53 19.08
N VAL A 48 2.57 5.48 19.22
CA VAL A 48 3.47 5.92 18.12
C VAL A 48 4.43 4.81 17.69
N SER A 49 5.06 4.11 18.66
CA SER A 49 5.96 2.99 18.36
C SER A 49 5.21 1.84 17.68
N ILE A 50 3.98 1.56 18.17
CA ILE A 50 3.11 0.56 17.55
C ILE A 50 2.74 0.96 16.12
N PHE A 51 2.42 2.22 15.88
CA PHE A 51 2.15 2.71 14.53
C PHE A 51 3.35 2.51 13.61
N LEU A 52 4.54 3.00 13.99
CA LEU A 52 5.73 2.98 13.14
C LEU A 52 6.21 1.55 12.80
N ARG A 53 6.23 0.64 13.78
CA ARG A 53 6.64 -0.76 13.56
C ARG A 53 5.69 -1.55 12.65
N ASN A 54 4.48 -1.04 12.41
CA ASN A 54 3.54 -1.60 11.44
C ASN A 54 3.58 -0.83 10.11
N PHE A 55 3.54 0.49 10.15
CA PHE A 55 3.45 1.37 8.99
C PHE A 55 4.69 1.28 8.10
N VAL A 56 5.88 1.36 8.69
CA VAL A 56 7.11 1.38 7.90
C VAL A 56 7.29 0.07 7.12
N PRO A 57 7.18 -1.14 7.73
CA PRO A 57 7.30 -2.39 6.99
C PRO A 57 6.21 -2.59 5.92
N LEU A 58 4.95 -2.33 6.26
CA LEU A 58 3.82 -2.58 5.35
C LEU A 58 3.78 -1.59 4.19
N THR A 59 3.99 -0.30 4.46
CA THR A 59 4.00 0.72 3.41
C THR A 59 5.28 0.62 2.58
N GLY A 60 6.43 0.32 3.20
CA GLY A 60 7.67 0.07 2.48
C GLY A 60 7.56 -1.10 1.51
N SER A 61 7.05 -2.25 1.96
CA SER A 61 6.82 -3.41 1.09
C SER A 61 5.81 -3.10 0.00
N TRP A 62 4.72 -2.40 0.33
CA TRP A 62 3.70 -1.97 -0.63
C TRP A 62 4.29 -1.15 -1.77
N LEU A 63 5.05 -0.10 -1.46
CA LEU A 63 5.62 0.78 -2.47
C LEU A 63 6.63 0.06 -3.36
N VAL A 64 7.48 -0.80 -2.78
CA VAL A 64 8.47 -1.58 -3.54
C VAL A 64 7.78 -2.57 -4.47
N VAL A 65 6.79 -3.32 -3.97
CA VAL A 65 6.07 -4.31 -4.80
C VAL A 65 5.22 -3.60 -5.84
N ALA A 66 4.53 -2.51 -5.50
CA ALA A 66 3.76 -1.72 -6.43
C ALA A 66 4.62 -1.14 -7.55
N TRP A 67 5.86 -0.75 -7.21
CA TRP A 67 6.86 -0.34 -8.18
C TRP A 67 7.31 -1.48 -9.09
N LEU A 68 7.54 -2.68 -8.58
CA LEU A 68 7.93 -3.84 -9.38
C LEU A 68 6.81 -4.29 -10.33
N VAL A 69 5.59 -4.44 -9.78
CA VAL A 69 4.40 -4.96 -10.47
C VAL A 69 3.78 -3.91 -11.41
N GLY A 70 4.00 -2.62 -11.16
CA GLY A 70 3.46 -1.54 -11.99
C GLY A 70 2.02 -1.16 -11.63
N THR A 71 1.67 -1.22 -10.35
CA THR A 71 0.31 -1.03 -9.81
C THR A 71 -0.31 0.33 -10.11
N TYR A 72 0.52 1.31 -10.45
CA TYR A 72 0.11 2.66 -10.82
C TYR A 72 0.51 3.03 -12.26
N ARG A 73 0.69 2.03 -13.16
CA ARG A 73 1.20 2.21 -14.53
C ARG A 73 0.62 1.24 -15.57
N PRO A 74 -0.60 1.46 -16.08
CA PRO A 74 -1.70 2.22 -15.46
C PRO A 74 -2.32 1.42 -14.30
N PRO A 75 -3.17 2.03 -13.45
CA PRO A 75 -3.85 1.31 -12.38
C PRO A 75 -4.77 0.21 -12.92
N THR A 76 -4.50 -1.05 -12.58
CA THR A 76 -5.34 -2.20 -12.96
C THR A 76 -5.71 -3.07 -11.75
N PRO A 77 -6.86 -3.77 -11.78
CA PRO A 77 -7.23 -4.70 -10.71
C PRO A 77 -6.22 -5.85 -10.54
N THR A 78 -5.70 -6.39 -11.64
CA THR A 78 -4.73 -7.50 -11.59
C THR A 78 -3.43 -7.09 -10.90
N ALA A 79 -2.88 -5.90 -11.24
CA ALA A 79 -1.68 -5.40 -10.58
C ALA A 79 -1.91 -5.10 -9.08
N LEU A 80 -3.11 -4.63 -8.72
CA LEU A 80 -3.51 -4.44 -7.33
C LEU A 80 -3.57 -5.77 -6.57
N ILE A 81 -4.21 -6.81 -7.13
CA ILE A 81 -4.30 -8.14 -6.51
C ILE A 81 -2.89 -8.71 -6.30
N ALA A 82 -2.03 -8.65 -7.33
CA ALA A 82 -0.65 -9.08 -7.20
C ALA A 82 0.11 -8.29 -6.11
N THR A 83 -0.13 -6.98 -6.01
CA THR A 83 0.48 -6.16 -4.94
C THR A 83 -0.01 -6.56 -3.56
N LEU A 84 -1.32 -6.75 -3.38
CA LEU A 84 -1.89 -7.20 -2.10
C LEU A 84 -1.29 -8.52 -1.66
N LEU A 85 -1.30 -9.51 -2.55
CA LEU A 85 -0.86 -10.88 -2.24
C LEU A 85 0.64 -10.99 -1.98
N ILE A 86 1.46 -10.06 -2.49
CA ILE A 86 2.92 -10.10 -2.32
C ILE A 86 3.38 -9.13 -1.22
N ALA A 87 2.92 -7.88 -1.25
CA ALA A 87 3.36 -6.85 -0.33
C ALA A 87 2.94 -7.11 1.11
N ILE A 88 1.73 -7.63 1.32
CA ILE A 88 1.23 -7.87 2.67
C ILE A 88 2.07 -8.94 3.37
N PRO A 89 2.28 -10.15 2.83
CA PRO A 89 3.16 -11.14 3.46
C PRO A 89 4.57 -10.61 3.71
N ILE A 90 5.19 -9.93 2.73
CA ILE A 90 6.52 -9.35 2.90
C ILE A 90 6.54 -8.33 4.04
N GLY A 91 5.57 -7.41 4.09
CA GLY A 91 5.51 -6.38 5.13
C GLY A 91 5.30 -6.98 6.53
N VAL A 92 4.51 -8.05 6.64
CA VAL A 92 4.34 -8.78 7.90
C VAL A 92 5.62 -9.49 8.33
N LEU A 93 6.36 -10.11 7.41
CA LEU A 93 7.65 -10.73 7.72
C LEU A 93 8.70 -9.68 8.13
N LEU A 94 8.73 -8.52 7.47
CA LEU A 94 9.59 -7.40 7.84
C LEU A 94 9.24 -6.84 9.23
N ARG A 95 7.94 -6.76 9.56
CA ARG A 95 7.48 -6.42 10.91
C ARG A 95 7.91 -7.47 11.94
N ALA A 96 7.74 -8.76 11.64
CA ALA A 96 8.15 -9.86 12.50
C ALA A 96 9.65 -9.78 12.83
N LEU A 97 10.48 -9.47 11.82
CA LEU A 97 11.90 -9.20 11.98
C LEU A 97 12.17 -7.99 12.88
N TRP A 98 11.47 -6.88 12.67
CA TRP A 98 11.65 -5.65 13.46
C TRP A 98 11.31 -5.88 14.94
N VAL A 99 10.16 -6.48 15.21
CA VAL A 99 9.66 -6.72 16.57
C VAL A 99 10.32 -7.95 17.21
N ARG A 100 11.04 -8.75 16.43
CA ARG A 100 11.67 -10.01 16.84
C ARG A 100 10.66 -11.04 17.39
N SER A 101 9.43 -11.05 16.87
CA SER A 101 8.43 -12.09 17.14
C SER A 101 8.14 -12.88 15.87
N TRP A 102 8.30 -14.20 15.94
CA TRP A 102 8.22 -15.12 14.81
C TRP A 102 7.24 -16.29 15.03
N SER A 103 6.31 -16.15 15.98
CA SER A 103 5.27 -17.16 16.16
C SER A 103 4.49 -17.33 14.85
N ALA A 104 4.49 -18.55 14.30
CA ALA A 104 3.84 -18.83 13.02
C ALA A 104 2.34 -18.49 13.05
N GLY A 105 1.68 -18.72 14.20
CA GLY A 105 0.29 -18.34 14.42
C GLY A 105 0.09 -16.81 14.39
N GLU A 106 0.93 -16.05 15.10
CA GLU A 106 0.83 -14.59 15.10
C GLU A 106 1.10 -13.98 13.72
N VAL A 107 2.12 -14.47 13.03
CA VAL A 107 2.48 -14.01 11.68
C VAL A 107 1.35 -14.30 10.71
N LEU A 108 0.78 -15.51 10.73
CA LEU A 108 -0.32 -15.89 9.86
C LEU A 108 -1.59 -15.09 10.16
N THR A 109 -1.99 -15.00 11.43
CA THR A 109 -3.18 -14.21 11.83
C THR A 109 -3.02 -12.75 11.42
N PHE A 110 -1.85 -12.16 11.67
CA PHE A 110 -1.61 -10.77 11.29
C PHE A 110 -1.62 -10.58 9.78
N ALA A 111 -1.05 -11.51 9.00
CA ALA A 111 -1.10 -11.47 7.54
C ALA A 111 -2.53 -11.57 7.00
N LEU A 112 -3.37 -12.45 7.54
CA LEU A 112 -4.76 -12.59 7.13
C LEU A 112 -5.58 -11.34 7.46
N VAL A 113 -5.45 -10.82 8.67
CA VAL A 113 -6.13 -9.58 9.09
C VAL A 113 -5.65 -8.39 8.25
N ALA A 114 -4.33 -8.25 8.05
CA ALA A 114 -3.77 -7.18 7.24
C ALA A 114 -4.26 -7.27 5.79
N LEU A 115 -4.31 -8.48 5.20
CA LEU A 115 -4.79 -8.67 3.83
C LEU A 115 -6.28 -8.32 3.71
N LEU A 116 -7.11 -8.77 4.65
CA LEU A 116 -8.54 -8.48 4.69
C LEU A 116 -8.80 -6.97 4.77
N PHE A 117 -8.21 -6.30 5.77
CA PHE A 117 -8.42 -4.86 5.98
C PHE A 117 -7.80 -4.02 4.86
N ALA A 118 -6.60 -4.38 4.37
CA ALA A 118 -5.99 -3.69 3.24
C ALA A 118 -6.88 -3.80 2.00
N THR A 119 -7.38 -5.00 1.68
CA THR A 119 -8.30 -5.21 0.55
C THR A 119 -9.55 -4.35 0.70
N MET A 120 -10.17 -4.35 1.88
CA MET A 120 -11.39 -3.60 2.15
C MET A 120 -11.16 -2.09 2.05
N LEU A 121 -10.16 -1.53 2.74
CA LEU A 121 -9.93 -0.09 2.78
C LEU A 121 -9.37 0.46 1.48
N ILE A 122 -8.45 -0.26 0.81
CA ILE A 122 -7.92 0.15 -0.48
C ILE A 122 -9.00 0.06 -1.55
N GLY A 123 -9.77 -1.05 -1.58
CA GLY A 123 -10.88 -1.21 -2.50
C GLY A 123 -11.93 -0.11 -2.35
N LEU A 124 -12.35 0.17 -1.10
CA LEU A 124 -13.30 1.23 -0.79
C LEU A 124 -12.75 2.61 -1.16
N GLY A 125 -11.51 2.92 -0.79
CA GLY A 125 -10.87 4.21 -1.09
C GLY A 125 -10.76 4.46 -2.60
N ARG A 126 -10.36 3.44 -3.37
CA ARG A 126 -10.29 3.52 -4.83
C ARG A 126 -11.67 3.68 -5.45
N ALA A 127 -12.69 2.97 -4.96
CA ALA A 127 -14.07 3.11 -5.44
C ALA A 127 -14.62 4.53 -5.20
N ILE A 128 -14.43 5.07 -3.99
CA ILE A 128 -14.81 6.46 -3.65
C ILE A 128 -14.09 7.45 -4.57
N SER A 129 -12.79 7.26 -4.76
CA SER A 129 -11.96 8.16 -5.58
C SER A 129 -12.33 8.12 -7.06
N ALA A 130 -12.76 6.96 -7.57
CA ALA A 130 -13.27 6.84 -8.94
C ALA A 130 -14.58 7.63 -9.11
N VAL A 131 -15.52 7.50 -8.16
CA VAL A 131 -16.79 8.23 -8.19
C VAL A 131 -16.58 9.75 -8.06
N LEU A 132 -15.71 10.18 -7.14
CA LEU A 132 -15.41 11.60 -6.94
C LEU A 132 -14.62 12.19 -8.12
N GLY A 133 -13.68 11.43 -8.67
CA GLY A 133 -12.91 11.81 -9.85
C GLY A 133 -13.83 12.09 -11.03
N ALA A 134 -14.74 11.16 -11.37
CA ALA A 134 -15.71 11.35 -12.45
C ALA A 134 -16.50 12.66 -12.30
N ARG A 135 -17.04 12.92 -11.09
CA ARG A 135 -17.80 14.15 -10.80
C ARG A 135 -16.97 15.43 -10.89
N LEU A 136 -15.68 15.38 -10.55
CA LEU A 136 -14.78 16.55 -10.59
C LEU A 136 -14.31 16.87 -12.02
N PHE A 137 -14.11 15.86 -12.86
CA PHE A 137 -13.73 16.05 -14.25
C PHE A 137 -14.92 16.47 -15.12
N ASP A 138 -16.12 15.94 -14.89
CA ASP A 138 -17.34 16.38 -15.58
C ASP A 138 -17.64 17.87 -15.34
N ARG A 139 -17.42 18.36 -14.12
CA ARG A 139 -17.60 19.79 -13.77
C ARG A 139 -16.59 20.75 -14.40
N ARG A 140 -15.47 20.26 -14.92
CA ARG A 140 -14.46 21.09 -15.62
C ARG A 140 -14.70 21.15 -17.13
N ALA A 141 -15.58 20.31 -17.66
CA ALA A 141 -15.94 20.26 -19.07
C ALA A 141 -17.27 20.97 -19.39
N SER A 142 -17.95 21.50 -18.37
CA SER A 142 -19.15 22.35 -18.45
C SER A 142 -18.79 23.81 -18.24
#